data_AF-A0A967HL31-F1
#
_entry.id   AF-A0A967HL31-F1
#
_cell.length_a   1.000
_cell.length_b   1.000
_cell.length_c   1.000
_cell.angle_alpha   90.00
_cell.angle_beta   90.00
_cell.angle_gamma   90.00
#
_symmetry.space_group_name_H-M   'P 1'
#
loop_
_entity.id
_entity.type
_entity.pdbx_description
1 polymer ?
#
loop_
_entity_poly.entity_id
_entity_poly.type
_entity_poly.pdbx_seq_one_letter_code
_entity_poly.pdbx_strand_id
1 'polypeptide(L)'
;SSGREKDAEDTVDKGMVAIHHRVIDIMGYARREVVEDSWLGPKVLSIRPDVADYSTFDFDAVDYFLEEGYRATRDALEKELARAG
;
A
#
# COMPACT_ATOMS: atom_id res chain seq x y z
N SER A 1 3.62 -3.28 -4.86
CA SER A 1 2.75 -3.25 -3.65
C SER A 1 3.14 -4.30 -2.59
N SER A 2 3.18 -3.91 -1.30
CA SER A 2 3.38 -4.79 -0.12
C SER A 2 2.08 -5.50 0.30
N GLY A 3 1.46 -6.19 -0.65
CA GLY A 3 0.24 -6.95 -0.42
C GLY A 3 0.47 -8.19 0.46
N ARG A 4 -0.60 -8.66 1.11
CA ARG A 4 -0.59 -9.89 1.92
C ARG A 4 -0.19 -11.11 1.09
N GLU A 5 -0.63 -11.17 -0.16
CA GLU A 5 -0.41 -12.30 -1.07
C GLU A 5 0.20 -11.83 -2.40
N LYS A 6 1.04 -12.69 -2.99
CA LYS A 6 1.64 -12.58 -4.33
C LYS A 6 1.84 -14.00 -4.86
N ASP A 7 1.89 -14.14 -6.18
CA ASP A 7 2.19 -15.41 -6.84
C ASP A 7 3.62 -15.88 -6.46
N ALA A 8 3.69 -17.07 -5.86
CA ALA A 8 4.94 -17.64 -5.39
C ALA A 8 5.82 -18.16 -6.54
N GLU A 9 5.21 -18.73 -7.59
CA GLU A 9 5.92 -19.28 -8.74
C GLU A 9 6.57 -18.16 -9.55
N ASP A 10 5.78 -17.12 -9.88
CA ASP A 10 6.29 -15.91 -10.55
C ASP A 10 7.40 -15.20 -9.74
N THR A 11 7.26 -15.16 -8.40
CA THR A 11 8.29 -14.56 -7.54
C THR A 11 9.61 -15.34 -7.58
N VAL A 12 9.55 -16.67 -7.60
CA VAL A 12 10.73 -17.54 -7.66
C VAL A 12 11.39 -17.44 -9.04
N ASP A 13 10.60 -17.42 -10.12
CA ASP A 13 11.09 -17.31 -11.49
C ASP A 13 11.83 -15.99 -11.75
N LYS A 14 11.44 -14.90 -11.06
CA LYS A 14 12.14 -13.60 -11.08
C LYS A 14 13.44 -13.56 -10.26
N GLY A 15 13.77 -14.64 -9.55
CA GLY A 15 15.06 -14.86 -8.90
C GLY A 15 15.24 -14.19 -7.53
N MET A 16 16.48 -14.25 -7.01
CA MET A 16 16.80 -13.91 -5.61
C MET A 16 16.44 -12.48 -5.20
N VAL A 17 16.49 -11.51 -6.12
CA VAL A 17 16.11 -10.12 -5.83
C VAL A 17 14.61 -10.01 -5.59
N ALA A 18 13.79 -10.67 -6.42
CA ALA A 18 12.34 -10.69 -6.24
C ALA A 18 11.93 -11.39 -4.94
N ILE A 19 12.61 -12.49 -4.58
CA ILE A 19 12.45 -13.18 -3.30
C ILE A 19 12.78 -12.24 -2.13
N HIS A 20 13.91 -11.52 -2.19
CA HIS A 20 14.29 -10.56 -1.16
C HIS A 20 13.26 -9.45 -0.99
N HIS A 21 12.78 -8.87 -2.09
CA HIS A 21 11.70 -7.87 -2.05
C HIS A 21 10.41 -8.45 -1.46
N ARG A 22 10.06 -9.70 -1.79
CA ARG A 22 8.86 -10.34 -1.21
C ARG A 22 8.95 -10.51 0.29
N VAL A 23 10.13 -10.86 0.82
CA VAL A 23 10.36 -10.94 2.27
C VAL A 23 10.15 -9.58 2.93
N ILE A 24 10.67 -8.50 2.32
CA ILE A 24 10.46 -7.13 2.80
C ILE A 24 8.98 -6.75 2.78
N ASP A 25 8.25 -7.08 1.70
CA ASP A 25 6.81 -6.82 1.59
C ASP A 25 6.02 -7.50 2.72
N ILE A 26 6.31 -8.76 3.03
CA ILE A 26 5.66 -9.52 4.11
C ILE A 26 5.94 -8.84 5.47
N MET A 27 7.20 -8.51 5.74
CA MET A 27 7.58 -7.83 6.99
C MET A 27 6.93 -6.45 7.10
N GLY A 28 6.88 -5.69 6.00
CA GLY A 28 6.23 -4.39 5.93
C GLY A 28 4.74 -4.48 6.22
N TYR A 29 4.06 -5.47 5.62
CA TYR A 29 2.64 -5.73 5.85
C TYR A 29 2.35 -6.06 7.33
N ALA A 30 3.09 -7.01 7.91
CA ALA A 30 2.90 -7.42 9.30
C ALA A 30 3.18 -6.25 10.28
N ARG A 31 4.22 -5.44 10.00
CA ARG A 31 4.51 -4.25 10.82
C ARG A 31 3.39 -3.23 10.74
N ARG A 32 2.81 -3.00 9.55
CA ARG A 32 1.69 -2.07 9.38
C ARG A 32 0.48 -2.51 10.22
N GLU A 33 0.09 -3.78 10.16
CA GLU A 33 -1.02 -4.31 10.98
C GLU A 33 -0.77 -4.06 12.48
N VAL A 34 0.43 -4.37 12.97
CA VAL A 34 0.77 -4.13 14.38
C VAL A 34 0.67 -2.64 14.74
N VAL A 35 1.17 -1.75 13.90
CA VAL A 35 1.11 -0.30 14.15
C VAL A 35 -0.32 0.23 14.14
N GLU A 36 -1.15 -0.25 13.21
CA GLU A 36 -2.56 0.16 13.12
C GLU A 36 -3.36 -0.34 14.35
N ASP A 37 -3.17 -1.59 14.75
CA ASP A 37 -3.86 -2.18 15.91
C ASP A 37 -3.39 -1.62 17.25
N SER A 38 -2.12 -1.22 17.38
CA SER A 38 -1.55 -0.70 18.63
C SER A 38 -1.57 0.83 18.74
N TRP A 39 -2.20 1.52 17.79
CA TRP A 39 -2.22 2.98 17.77
C TRP A 39 -3.10 3.57 18.88
N LEU A 40 -2.47 4.25 19.85
CA LEU A 40 -3.14 4.94 20.95
C LEU A 40 -3.28 6.46 20.75
N GLY A 41 -2.82 6.98 19.60
CA GLY A 41 -2.85 8.40 19.29
C GLY A 41 -4.20 8.90 18.77
N PRO A 42 -4.25 10.13 18.22
CA PRO A 42 -5.45 10.67 17.57
C PRO A 42 -5.95 9.74 16.46
N LYS A 43 -7.25 9.82 16.15
CA LYS A 43 -7.88 9.02 15.09
C LYS A 43 -7.12 9.18 13.77
N VAL A 44 -6.72 8.06 13.18
CA VAL A 44 -6.03 8.01 11.89
C VAL A 44 -7.03 7.66 10.79
N LEU A 45 -6.97 8.38 9.67
CA LEU A 45 -7.71 8.04 8.46
C LEU A 45 -6.81 7.19 7.55
N SER A 46 -7.20 5.95 7.30
CA SER A 46 -6.48 5.08 6.37
C SER A 46 -6.78 5.47 4.93
N ILE A 47 -5.74 5.73 4.14
CA ILE A 47 -5.81 6.04 2.71
C ILE A 47 -5.23 4.86 1.95
N ARG A 48 -5.95 4.37 0.94
CA ARG A 48 -5.55 3.22 0.11
C ARG A 48 -5.57 3.59 -1.37
N PRO A 49 -4.46 4.12 -1.90
CA PRO A 49 -4.29 4.34 -3.33
C PRO A 49 -4.19 3.00 -4.07
N ASP A 50 -4.71 2.95 -5.29
CA ASP A 50 -4.57 1.80 -6.18
C ASP A 50 -3.22 1.85 -6.90
N VAL A 51 -2.27 1.03 -6.45
CA VAL A 51 -0.91 0.95 -7.02
C VAL A 51 -0.47 -0.50 -7.16
N ALA A 52 -1.45 -1.42 -7.29
CA ALA A 52 -1.17 -2.86 -7.31
C ALA A 52 -0.28 -3.26 -8.50
N ASP A 53 -0.53 -2.64 -9.65
CA ASP A 53 0.15 -2.93 -10.92
C ASP A 53 1.50 -2.22 -11.08
N TYR A 54 1.90 -1.41 -10.09
CA TYR A 54 3.14 -0.65 -10.13
C TYR A 54 4.20 -1.21 -9.17
N SER A 55 5.43 -1.20 -9.66
CA SER A 55 6.66 -1.44 -8.91
C SER A 55 7.02 -0.23 -8.06
N THR A 56 7.78 -0.47 -6.98
CA THR A 56 8.38 0.59 -6.15
C THR A 56 9.31 1.53 -6.94
N PHE A 57 9.80 1.09 -8.09
CA PHE A 57 10.79 1.79 -8.91
C PHE A 57 10.25 2.27 -10.27
N ASP A 58 8.93 2.32 -10.46
CA ASP A 58 8.33 2.79 -11.73
C ASP A 58 8.29 4.33 -11.79
N PHE A 59 9.46 4.94 -11.94
CA PHE A 59 9.61 6.39 -11.98
C PHE A 59 9.00 7.05 -13.24
N ASP A 60 8.68 6.27 -14.26
CA ASP A 60 7.97 6.77 -15.44
C ASP A 60 6.47 7.02 -15.19
N ALA A 61 5.93 6.51 -14.08
CA ALA A 61 4.53 6.63 -13.69
C ALA A 61 4.27 7.71 -12.61
N VAL A 62 5.19 8.68 -12.45
CA VAL A 62 5.10 9.71 -11.41
C VAL A 62 3.79 10.49 -11.45
N ASP A 63 3.34 10.89 -12.63
CA ASP A 63 2.09 11.65 -12.78
C ASP A 63 0.89 10.83 -12.30
N TYR A 64 0.84 9.55 -12.62
CA TYR A 64 -0.18 8.64 -12.13
C TYR A 64 -0.18 8.56 -10.60
N PHE A 65 0.98 8.40 -9.96
CA PHE A 65 1.05 8.30 -8.50
C PHE A 65 0.54 9.57 -7.81
N LEU A 66 0.80 10.75 -8.38
CA LEU A 66 0.31 12.02 -7.84
C LEU A 66 -1.21 12.13 -7.95
N GLU A 67 -1.76 11.82 -9.13
CA GLU A 67 -3.21 11.86 -9.38
C GLU A 67 -3.95 10.83 -8.51
N GLU A 68 -3.42 9.61 -8.41
CA GLU A 68 -4.02 8.54 -7.62
C GLU A 68 -3.95 8.83 -6.12
N GLY A 69 -2.84 9.40 -5.64
CA GLY A 69 -2.73 9.88 -4.27
C GLY A 69 -3.75 10.96 -3.93
N TYR A 70 -3.96 11.91 -4.86
CA TYR A 70 -5.00 12.94 -4.72
C TYR A 70 -6.40 12.33 -4.68
N ARG A 71 -6.73 11.47 -5.64
CA ARG A 71 -8.03 10.79 -5.75
C ARG A 71 -8.35 9.98 -4.50
N ALA A 72 -7.44 9.10 -4.07
CA ALA A 72 -7.65 8.24 -2.93
C ALA A 72 -7.81 9.01 -1.61
N THR A 73 -7.08 10.13 -1.45
CA THR A 73 -7.21 11.00 -0.28
C THR A 73 -8.57 11.68 -0.25
N ARG A 74 -9.03 12.21 -1.39
CA ARG A 74 -10.35 12.83 -1.50
C ARG A 74 -11.47 11.84 -1.16
N ASP A 75 -11.43 10.65 -1.76
CA ASP A 75 -12.40 9.59 -1.48
C ASP A 75 -12.47 9.24 0.01
N ALA A 76 -11.31 9.16 0.68
CA ALA A 76 -11.24 8.87 2.11
C ALA A 76 -11.86 9.99 2.96
N LEU A 77 -11.59 11.25 2.62
CA LEU A 77 -12.15 12.41 3.30
C LEU A 77 -13.66 12.51 3.12
N GLU A 78 -14.15 12.34 1.89
CA GLU A 78 -15.59 12.37 1.58
C GLU A 78 -16.35 11.28 2.35
N LYS A 79 -15.79 10.07 2.43
CA LYS A 79 -16.35 8.97 3.24
C LYS A 79 -16.34 9.28 4.73
N GLU A 80 -15.30 9.93 5.24
CA GLU A 80 -15.21 10.29 6.66
C GLU A 80 -16.22 11.40 7.01
N LEU A 81 -16.35 12.42 6.16
CA LEU A 81 -17.35 13.49 6.33
C LEU A 81 -18.78 12.94 6.27
N ALA A 82 -19.06 12.03 5.34
CA ALA A 82 -20.36 11.38 5.23
C ALA A 82 -20.72 10.50 6.44
N ARG A 83 -19.74 10.06 7.23
CA ARG A 83 -19.96 9.31 8.49
C ARG A 83 -20.17 10.22 9.70
N ALA A 84 -19.78 11.49 9.60
CA ALA A 84 -19.83 12.45 10.70
C ALA A 84 -21.11 13.31 10.71
N GLY A 85 -21.84 13.37 9.59
CA GLY A 85 -23.17 14.00 9.48
C GLY A 85 -24.30 13.00 9.65
#